data_AF-A0A2V9ZLQ9-F1
#
_entry.id   AF-A0A2V9ZLQ9-F1
#
_cell.length_a   1.000
_cell.length_b   1.000
_cell.length_c   1.000
_cell.angle_alpha   90.00
_cell.angle_beta   90.00
_cell.angle_gamma   90.00
#
_symmetry.space_group_name_H-M   'P 1'
#
loop_
_entity.id
_entity.type
_entity.pdbx_description
1 polymer ?
#
loop_
_entity_poly.entity_id
_entity_poly.type
_entity_poly.pdbx_seq_one_letter_code
_entity_poly.pdbx_strand_id
1 'polypeptide(L)'
;RVRHELIPLLERDFNPAIIRVLAEHAQIAQAEEEFWAFEANQVLLALCDSSGGALRVDALLKLPLALQRHVVRAAAERAGLTLDFEHIEAVRRLASAEIGRKSRHTGLPGGTAELARHDGVRELMLRSGGLNKAAQNDYEYRLPVPGSVQVPEIGGCIRARLLTVQATAQVTGQVTAQVTAQEGGKPRSRVIISPSFSIHGVWAPN
;
A
#
# COMPACT_ATOMS: atom_id res chain seq x y z
N ARG A 1 24.59 4.53 4.35
CA ARG A 1 24.41 4.07 5.75
C ARG A 1 24.71 2.58 5.91
N VAL A 2 23.88 1.63 5.44
CA VAL A 2 24.17 0.18 5.61
C VAL A 2 25.57 -0.23 5.13
N ARG A 3 25.92 0.07 3.86
CA ARG A 3 27.23 -0.31 3.28
C ARG A 3 28.43 0.41 3.89
N HIS A 4 28.25 1.66 4.32
CA HIS A 4 29.35 2.55 4.68
C HIS A 4 29.54 2.72 6.20
N GLU A 5 28.56 2.34 7.01
CA GLU A 5 28.60 2.46 8.47
C GLU A 5 28.41 1.08 9.12
N LEU A 6 27.30 0.39 8.81
CA LEU A 6 26.92 -0.82 9.52
C LEU A 6 27.79 -2.03 9.17
N ILE A 7 28.03 -2.30 7.88
CA ILE A 7 28.86 -3.44 7.47
C ILE A 7 30.30 -3.33 8.02
N PRO A 8 31.00 -2.18 7.86
CA PRO A 8 32.34 -2.02 8.44
C PRO A 8 32.38 -2.19 9.96
N LEU A 9 31.33 -1.74 10.67
CA LEU A 9 31.22 -1.92 12.12
C LEU A 9 31.09 -3.40 12.50
N LEU A 10 30.23 -4.15 11.80
CA LEU A 10 30.06 -5.58 12.05
C LEU A 10 31.32 -6.40 11.75
N GLU A 11 32.06 -6.05 10.70
CA GLU A 11 33.34 -6.69 10.37
C GLU A 11 34.40 -6.45 11.45
N ARG A 12 34.54 -5.21 11.93
CA ARG A 12 35.56 -4.84 12.90
C ARG A 12 35.27 -5.35 14.31
N ASP A 13 34.02 -5.18 14.78
CA ASP A 13 33.69 -5.33 16.20
C ASP A 13 33.02 -6.68 16.54
N PHE A 14 32.57 -7.46 15.55
CA PHE A 14 31.85 -8.72 15.79
C PHE A 14 32.47 -9.93 15.08
N ASN A 15 32.57 -9.89 13.74
CA ASN A 15 33.07 -11.02 12.97
C ASN A 15 33.67 -10.55 11.63
N PRO A 16 34.99 -10.69 11.41
CA PRO A 16 35.63 -10.28 10.16
C PRO A 16 35.14 -11.08 8.94
N ALA A 17 34.53 -12.25 9.15
CA ALA A 17 33.93 -13.06 8.09
C ALA A 17 32.41 -12.83 7.91
N ILE A 18 31.82 -11.80 8.53
CA ILE A 18 30.37 -11.56 8.50
C ILE A 18 29.81 -11.44 7.09
N ILE A 19 30.52 -10.77 6.17
CA ILE A 19 30.07 -10.66 4.77
C ILE A 19 29.99 -12.05 4.12
N ARG A 20 31.00 -12.90 4.34
CA ARG A 20 31.02 -14.25 3.78
C ARG A 20 29.86 -15.08 4.32
N VAL A 21 29.66 -15.06 5.64
CA VAL A 21 28.57 -15.82 6.30
C VAL A 21 27.20 -15.34 5.81
N LEU A 22 26.98 -14.04 5.71
CA LEU A 22 25.72 -13.49 5.17
C LEU A 22 25.51 -13.88 3.70
N ALA A 23 26.58 -13.91 2.90
CA ALA A 23 26.49 -14.33 1.51
C ALA A 23 26.17 -15.84 1.38
N GLU A 24 26.81 -16.69 2.18
CA GLU A 24 26.52 -18.13 2.25
C GLU A 24 25.06 -18.38 2.67
N HIS A 25 24.56 -17.68 3.70
CA HIS A 25 23.15 -17.78 4.11
C HIS A 25 22.19 -17.25 3.05
N ALA A 26 22.54 -16.17 2.35
CA ALA A 26 21.71 -15.64 1.26
C ALA A 26 21.59 -16.64 0.10
N GLN A 27 22.68 -17.36 -0.23
CA GLN A 27 22.66 -18.40 -1.25
C GLN A 27 21.75 -19.58 -0.85
N ILE A 28 21.85 -20.04 0.40
CA ILE A 28 20.97 -21.10 0.93
C ILE A 28 19.51 -20.65 0.89
N ALA A 29 19.21 -19.47 1.44
CA ALA A 29 17.86 -18.93 1.48
C ALA A 29 17.26 -18.73 0.09
N GLN A 30 18.06 -18.34 -0.90
CA GLN A 30 17.62 -18.22 -2.28
C GLN A 30 17.20 -19.58 -2.85
N ALA A 31 18.03 -20.62 -2.70
CA ALA A 31 17.71 -21.96 -3.18
C ALA A 31 16.46 -22.54 -2.49
N GLU A 32 16.30 -22.28 -1.19
CA GLU A 32 15.11 -22.67 -0.44
C GLU A 32 13.85 -21.95 -0.93
N GLU A 33 13.92 -20.63 -1.17
CA GLU A 33 12.78 -19.86 -1.70
C GLU A 33 12.40 -20.34 -3.10
N GLU A 34 13.35 -20.66 -3.97
CA GLU A 34 13.09 -21.23 -5.30
C GLU A 34 12.35 -22.57 -5.20
N PHE A 35 12.76 -23.45 -4.29
CA PHE A 35 12.06 -24.71 -4.03
C PHE A 35 10.63 -24.47 -3.53
N TRP A 36 10.44 -23.58 -2.55
CA TRP A 36 9.10 -23.29 -2.01
C TRP A 36 8.19 -22.62 -3.03
N ALA A 37 8.71 -21.73 -3.86
CA ALA A 37 7.96 -21.08 -4.93
C ALA A 37 7.48 -22.11 -5.96
N PHE A 38 8.33 -23.09 -6.32
CA PHE A 38 7.95 -24.19 -7.20
C PHE A 38 6.83 -25.05 -6.58
N GLU A 39 7.03 -25.56 -5.37
CA GLU A 39 6.06 -26.41 -4.68
C GLU A 39 4.72 -25.71 -4.46
N ALA A 40 4.74 -24.44 -4.04
CA ALA A 40 3.54 -23.67 -3.82
C ALA A 40 2.75 -23.43 -5.11
N ASN A 41 3.41 -23.21 -6.25
CA ASN A 41 2.74 -23.06 -7.53
C ASN A 41 2.06 -24.36 -7.98
N GLN A 42 2.70 -25.50 -7.79
CA GLN A 42 2.12 -26.81 -8.09
C GLN A 42 0.86 -27.07 -7.25
N VAL A 43 0.95 -26.80 -5.96
CA VAL A 43 -0.18 -26.97 -5.02
C VAL A 43 -1.29 -25.96 -5.32
N LEU A 44 -0.95 -24.73 -5.66
CA LEU A 44 -1.92 -23.70 -6.05
C LEU A 44 -2.73 -24.13 -7.27
N LEU A 45 -2.08 -24.67 -8.30
CA LEU A 45 -2.75 -25.19 -9.49
C LEU A 45 -3.74 -26.32 -9.15
N ALA A 46 -3.40 -27.18 -8.19
CA ALA A 46 -4.29 -28.25 -7.73
C ALA A 46 -5.46 -27.76 -6.85
N LEU A 47 -5.30 -26.60 -6.20
CA LEU A 47 -6.31 -26.00 -5.30
C LEU A 47 -7.29 -25.08 -6.01
N CYS A 48 -6.88 -24.50 -7.14
CA CYS A 48 -7.73 -23.63 -7.93
C CYS A 48 -8.86 -24.40 -8.63
N ASP A 49 -9.98 -23.72 -8.82
CA ASP A 49 -11.04 -24.17 -9.69
C ASP A 49 -10.60 -24.20 -11.17
N SER A 50 -11.45 -24.73 -12.05
CA SER A 50 -11.17 -24.80 -13.49
C SER A 50 -11.01 -23.43 -14.16
N SER A 51 -11.51 -22.35 -13.53
CA SER A 51 -11.26 -20.97 -13.98
C SER A 51 -9.92 -20.40 -13.51
N GLY A 52 -9.22 -21.10 -12.60
CA GLY A 52 -7.87 -20.77 -12.14
C GLY A 52 -7.79 -19.61 -11.16
N GLY A 53 -8.93 -19.11 -10.65
CA GLY A 53 -9.05 -17.87 -9.89
C GLY A 53 -9.49 -18.02 -8.44
N ALA A 54 -10.21 -19.09 -8.08
CA ALA A 54 -10.73 -19.32 -6.75
C ALA A 54 -10.03 -20.48 -6.04
N LEU A 55 -9.50 -20.24 -4.84
CA LEU A 55 -8.82 -21.26 -4.03
C LEU A 55 -9.81 -21.98 -3.12
N ARG A 56 -9.81 -23.31 -3.15
CA ARG A 56 -10.55 -24.14 -2.19
C ARG A 56 -9.97 -24.02 -0.77
N VAL A 57 -10.71 -23.34 0.11
CA VAL A 57 -10.26 -23.01 1.47
C VAL A 57 -10.03 -24.25 2.34
N ASP A 58 -10.92 -25.24 2.26
CA ASP A 58 -10.82 -26.45 3.09
C ASP A 58 -9.58 -27.29 2.75
N ALA A 59 -9.12 -27.23 1.50
CA ALA A 59 -7.90 -27.89 1.07
C ALA A 59 -6.66 -27.07 1.45
N LEU A 60 -6.71 -25.74 1.30
CA LEU A 60 -5.66 -24.83 1.77
C LEU A 60 -5.38 -25.02 3.27
N LEU A 61 -6.41 -25.04 4.12
CA LEU A 61 -6.25 -25.12 5.58
C LEU A 61 -5.72 -26.48 6.08
N LYS A 62 -5.74 -27.53 5.25
CA LYS A 62 -5.15 -28.84 5.57
C LYS A 62 -3.64 -28.90 5.33
N LEU A 63 -3.08 -27.93 4.61
CA LEU A 63 -1.65 -27.88 4.34
C LEU A 63 -0.86 -27.48 5.60
N PRO A 64 0.44 -27.84 5.69
CA PRO A 64 1.34 -27.28 6.68
C PRO A 64 1.38 -25.75 6.61
N LEU A 65 1.56 -25.09 7.76
CA LEU A 65 1.49 -23.63 7.87
C LEU A 65 2.42 -22.89 6.89
N ALA A 66 3.64 -23.38 6.72
CA ALA A 66 4.60 -22.80 5.76
C ALA A 66 4.02 -22.82 4.34
N LEU A 67 3.50 -23.97 3.91
CA LEU A 67 2.92 -24.15 2.58
C LEU A 67 1.66 -23.31 2.38
N GLN A 68 0.83 -23.14 3.42
CA GLN A 68 -0.32 -22.20 3.36
C GLN A 68 0.14 -20.78 3.01
N ARG A 69 1.22 -20.30 3.65
CA ARG A 69 1.77 -18.96 3.41
C ARG A 69 2.33 -18.81 2.00
N HIS A 70 3.10 -19.79 1.54
CA HIS A 70 3.65 -19.76 0.18
C HIS A 70 2.55 -19.86 -0.88
N VAL A 71 1.51 -20.68 -0.68
CA VAL A 71 0.36 -20.75 -1.59
C VAL A 71 -0.41 -19.43 -1.64
N VAL A 72 -0.64 -18.78 -0.48
CA VAL A 72 -1.28 -17.46 -0.44
C VAL A 72 -0.43 -16.41 -1.15
N ARG A 73 0.89 -16.42 -0.97
CA ARG A 73 1.83 -15.55 -1.70
C ARG A 73 1.73 -15.78 -3.21
N ALA A 74 1.83 -17.02 -3.66
CA ALA A 74 1.74 -17.38 -5.08
C ALA A 74 0.37 -16.99 -5.69
N ALA A 75 -0.72 -17.16 -4.95
CA ALA A 75 -2.05 -16.74 -5.37
C ALA A 75 -2.15 -15.22 -5.52
N ALA A 76 -1.52 -14.47 -4.61
CA ALA A 76 -1.45 -13.02 -4.68
C ALA A 76 -0.63 -12.55 -5.89
N GLU A 77 0.53 -13.15 -6.13
CA GLU A 77 1.40 -12.84 -7.28
C GLU A 77 0.66 -13.10 -8.61
N ARG A 78 -0.05 -14.22 -8.73
CA ARG A 78 -0.92 -14.50 -9.89
C ARG A 78 -2.05 -13.49 -10.06
N ALA A 79 -2.56 -12.93 -8.97
CA ALA A 79 -3.56 -11.87 -9.00
C ALA A 79 -2.97 -10.48 -9.27
N GLY A 80 -1.64 -10.35 -9.41
CA GLY A 80 -0.93 -9.09 -9.61
C GLY A 80 -0.75 -8.27 -8.32
N LEU A 81 -0.73 -8.93 -7.16
CA LEU A 81 -0.60 -8.30 -5.85
C LEU A 81 0.78 -8.61 -5.23
N THR A 82 1.37 -7.62 -4.58
CA THR A 82 2.58 -7.79 -3.76
C THR A 82 2.22 -7.64 -2.29
N LEU A 83 2.31 -8.73 -1.54
CA LEU A 83 1.90 -8.79 -0.14
C LEU A 83 3.11 -9.00 0.78
N ASP A 84 3.14 -8.23 1.87
CA ASP A 84 4.03 -8.49 3.00
C ASP A 84 3.45 -9.58 3.93
N PHE A 85 4.18 -9.90 5.00
CA PHE A 85 3.80 -10.92 5.97
C PHE A 85 2.43 -10.67 6.62
N GLU A 86 2.13 -9.43 7.02
CA GLU A 86 0.88 -9.11 7.71
C GLU A 86 -0.32 -9.27 6.79
N HIS A 87 -0.18 -8.89 5.52
CA HIS A 87 -1.22 -9.11 4.52
C HIS A 87 -1.44 -10.59 4.23
N ILE A 88 -0.37 -11.39 4.14
CA ILE A 88 -0.46 -12.85 3.98
C ILE A 88 -1.22 -13.48 5.16
N GLU A 89 -0.87 -13.11 6.39
CA GLU A 89 -1.59 -13.59 7.57
C GLU A 89 -3.02 -13.07 7.63
N ALA A 90 -3.31 -11.86 7.18
CA ALA A 90 -4.68 -11.34 7.08
C ALA A 90 -5.53 -12.18 6.13
N VAL A 91 -5.00 -12.56 4.97
CA VAL A 91 -5.68 -13.46 4.02
C VAL A 91 -5.87 -14.86 4.62
N ARG A 92 -4.87 -15.39 5.32
CA ARG A 92 -4.95 -16.70 5.97
C ARG A 92 -5.97 -16.74 7.11
N ARG A 93 -6.03 -15.67 7.93
CA ARG A 93 -7.07 -15.47 8.96
C ARG A 93 -8.45 -15.36 8.33
N LEU A 94 -8.58 -14.61 7.23
CA LEU A 94 -9.81 -14.53 6.45
C LEU A 94 -10.25 -15.92 6.01
N ALA A 95 -9.36 -16.74 5.43
CA ALA A 95 -9.67 -18.11 5.01
C ALA A 95 -10.16 -19.00 6.16
N SER A 96 -9.62 -18.81 7.38
CA SER A 96 -10.07 -19.57 8.56
C SER A 96 -11.39 -19.08 9.15
N ALA A 97 -11.90 -17.91 8.73
CA ALA A 97 -13.10 -17.32 9.31
C ALA A 97 -14.35 -18.14 8.98
N GLU A 98 -15.28 -18.17 9.93
CA GLU A 98 -16.62 -18.69 9.68
C GLU A 98 -17.42 -17.70 8.83
N ILE A 99 -18.03 -18.24 7.78
CA ILE A 99 -18.93 -17.53 6.88
C ILE A 99 -20.25 -18.30 6.73
N GLY A 100 -21.34 -17.55 6.82
CA GLY A 100 -22.69 -18.02 6.48
C GLY A 100 -23.00 -17.78 5.01
N ARG A 101 -24.12 -17.10 4.72
CA ARG A 101 -24.51 -16.72 3.34
C ARG A 101 -23.82 -15.46 2.81
N LYS A 102 -23.29 -14.61 3.69
CA LYS A 102 -22.61 -13.37 3.29
C LYS A 102 -21.11 -13.61 3.14
N SER A 103 -20.51 -13.08 2.07
CA SER A 103 -19.06 -13.09 1.91
C SER A 103 -18.37 -12.15 2.91
N ARG A 104 -17.10 -12.44 3.20
CA ARG A 104 -16.22 -11.56 3.98
C ARG A 104 -15.07 -11.13 3.09
N HIS A 105 -14.58 -9.92 3.30
CA HIS A 105 -13.43 -9.41 2.55
C HIS A 105 -12.42 -8.74 3.49
N THR A 106 -11.19 -8.65 3.02
CA THR A 106 -10.15 -7.83 3.63
C THR A 106 -9.46 -7.00 2.56
N GLY A 107 -9.15 -5.76 2.88
CA GLY A 107 -8.39 -4.87 2.01
C GLY A 107 -6.93 -5.30 1.94
N LEU A 108 -6.33 -5.21 0.74
CA LEU A 108 -4.93 -5.50 0.49
C LEU A 108 -4.28 -4.32 -0.26
N PRO A 109 -2.94 -4.15 -0.20
CA PRO A 109 -2.23 -3.22 -1.04
C PRO A 109 -2.49 -3.55 -2.52
N GLY A 110 -3.17 -2.64 -3.22
CA GLY A 110 -3.50 -2.83 -4.64
C GLY A 110 -4.67 -3.78 -4.92
N GLY A 111 -5.45 -4.20 -3.92
CA GLY A 111 -6.61 -5.06 -4.17
C GLY A 111 -7.37 -5.54 -2.94
N THR A 112 -8.02 -6.69 -3.08
CA THR A 112 -8.88 -7.28 -2.03
C THR A 112 -8.79 -8.80 -2.05
N ALA A 113 -8.91 -9.42 -0.89
CA ALA A 113 -9.23 -10.84 -0.78
C ALA A 113 -10.67 -11.00 -0.31
N GLU A 114 -11.40 -11.92 -0.92
CA GLU A 114 -12.79 -12.25 -0.61
C GLU A 114 -12.92 -13.74 -0.29
N LEU A 115 -13.57 -14.05 0.82
CA LEU A 115 -14.00 -15.38 1.21
C LEU A 115 -15.51 -15.48 0.98
N ALA A 116 -15.92 -16.38 0.08
CA ALA A 116 -17.30 -16.65 -0.25
C ALA A 116 -17.62 -18.15 -0.15
N ARG A 117 -18.92 -18.48 -0.21
CA ARG A 117 -19.40 -19.86 -0.33
C ARG A 117 -20.16 -20.01 -1.63
N HIS A 118 -19.67 -20.88 -2.52
CA HIS A 118 -20.30 -21.23 -3.78
C HIS A 118 -20.62 -22.73 -3.76
N ASP A 119 -21.87 -23.11 -4.03
CA ASP A 119 -22.34 -24.51 -4.02
C ASP A 119 -21.91 -25.33 -2.79
N GLY A 120 -21.93 -24.69 -1.62
CA GLY A 120 -21.55 -25.33 -0.36
C GLY A 120 -20.04 -25.38 -0.09
N VAL A 121 -19.19 -25.02 -1.05
CA VAL A 121 -17.72 -24.98 -0.91
C VAL A 121 -17.25 -23.58 -0.53
N ARG A 122 -16.28 -23.48 0.39
CA ARG A 122 -15.64 -22.20 0.74
C ARG A 122 -14.50 -21.90 -0.22
N GLU A 123 -14.55 -20.72 -0.81
CA GLU A 123 -13.61 -20.26 -1.83
C GLU A 123 -13.01 -18.91 -1.43
N LEU A 124 -11.69 -18.81 -1.59
CA LEU A 124 -10.92 -17.60 -1.36
C LEU A 124 -10.44 -17.06 -2.70
N MET A 125 -10.71 -15.80 -2.97
CA MET A 125 -10.34 -15.16 -4.23
C MET A 125 -9.58 -13.87 -3.97
N LEU A 126 -8.46 -13.71 -4.66
CA LEU A 126 -7.65 -12.50 -4.62
C LEU A 126 -7.86 -11.75 -5.93
N ARG A 127 -8.16 -10.45 -5.81
CA ARG A 127 -8.35 -9.58 -6.97
C ARG A 127 -7.44 -8.37 -6.80
N SER A 128 -6.65 -8.06 -7.82
CA SER A 128 -6.13 -6.71 -7.97
C SER A 128 -7.31 -5.77 -8.18
N GLY A 129 -7.33 -4.68 -7.42
CA GLY A 129 -8.15 -3.54 -7.76
C GLY A 129 -7.52 -2.97 -9.01
N GLY A 130 -8.10 -3.26 -10.17
CA GLY A 130 -7.46 -2.99 -11.45
C GLY A 130 -6.85 -1.59 -11.53
N LEU A 131 -5.86 -1.44 -12.40
CA LEU A 131 -5.25 -0.16 -12.78
C LEU A 131 -6.28 0.93 -13.19
N ASN A 132 -7.58 0.62 -13.24
CA ASN A 132 -8.70 1.53 -13.51
C ASN A 132 -9.45 2.08 -12.28
N LYS A 133 -8.90 2.01 -11.06
CA LYS A 133 -9.41 2.86 -9.95
C LYS A 133 -8.35 3.53 -9.08
N ALA A 134 -7.12 3.02 -9.06
CA ALA A 134 -5.99 3.65 -8.36
C ALA A 134 -5.14 4.58 -9.24
N ALA A 135 -5.22 4.48 -10.58
CA ALA A 135 -4.66 5.48 -11.50
C ALA A 135 -5.46 6.80 -11.53
N GLN A 136 -6.49 6.92 -10.69
CA GLN A 136 -7.27 8.14 -10.42
C GLN A 136 -6.89 8.80 -9.09
N ASN A 137 -5.77 8.42 -8.46
CA ASN A 137 -5.34 9.03 -7.19
C ASN A 137 -4.34 10.19 -7.35
N ASP A 138 -4.07 10.64 -8.57
CA ASP A 138 -3.65 12.02 -8.81
C ASP A 138 -4.93 12.85 -9.03
N TYR A 139 -5.41 13.46 -7.95
CA TYR A 139 -6.53 14.39 -8.00
C TYR A 139 -6.00 15.82 -7.90
N GLU A 140 -6.44 16.68 -8.82
CA GLU A 140 -6.17 18.12 -8.79
C GLU A 140 -7.47 18.86 -8.54
N TYR A 141 -7.52 19.64 -7.46
CA TYR A 141 -8.64 20.51 -7.14
C TYR A 141 -8.21 21.97 -7.21
N ARG A 142 -8.99 22.81 -7.90
CA ARG A 142 -8.81 24.26 -7.81
C ARG A 142 -9.32 24.74 -6.46
N LEU A 143 -8.41 25.21 -5.61
CA LEU A 143 -8.74 25.84 -4.33
C LEU A 143 -9.01 27.33 -4.56
N PRO A 144 -10.26 27.82 -4.43
CA PRO A 144 -10.52 29.26 -4.43
C PRO A 144 -9.85 29.89 -3.20
N VAL A 145 -9.05 30.93 -3.40
CA VAL A 145 -8.40 31.69 -2.32
C VAL A 145 -8.92 33.13 -2.34
N PRO A 146 -9.60 33.61 -1.27
CA PRO A 146 -10.07 32.86 -0.11
C PRO A 146 -11.23 31.92 -0.46
N GLY A 147 -11.36 30.79 0.25
CA GLY A 147 -12.41 29.80 -0.05
C GLY A 147 -12.09 28.39 0.45
N SER A 148 -12.90 27.41 0.08
CA SER A 148 -12.70 26.01 0.46
C SER A 148 -13.12 25.05 -0.64
N VAL A 149 -12.48 23.88 -0.69
CA VAL A 149 -12.81 22.78 -1.59
C VAL A 149 -12.99 21.49 -0.78
N GLN A 150 -14.00 20.69 -1.14
CA GLN A 150 -14.18 19.34 -0.61
C GLN A 150 -13.31 18.37 -1.41
N VAL A 151 -12.61 17.48 -0.73
CA VAL A 151 -11.73 16.47 -1.33
C VAL A 151 -12.24 15.10 -0.86
N PRO A 152 -13.16 14.48 -1.62
CA PRO A 152 -13.76 13.19 -1.28
C PRO A 152 -12.74 12.08 -1.04
N GLU A 153 -11.58 12.14 -1.70
CA GLU A 153 -10.50 11.13 -1.62
C GLU A 153 -9.84 11.06 -0.24
N ILE A 154 -9.82 12.17 0.50
CA ILE A 154 -9.37 12.23 1.91
C ILE A 154 -10.55 12.38 2.89
N GLY A 155 -11.78 12.33 2.39
CA GLY A 155 -13.00 12.54 3.20
C GLY A 155 -13.01 13.88 3.95
N GLY A 156 -12.35 14.91 3.39
CA GLY A 156 -12.03 16.14 4.10
C GLY A 156 -12.21 17.41 3.28
N CYS A 157 -12.08 18.57 3.94
CA CYS A 157 -12.21 19.88 3.32
C CYS A 157 -10.92 20.68 3.50
N ILE A 158 -10.37 21.23 2.41
CA ILE A 158 -9.25 22.16 2.44
C ILE A 158 -9.82 23.58 2.38
N ARG A 159 -9.40 24.46 3.30
CA ARG A 159 -9.86 25.85 3.38
C ARG A 159 -8.68 26.82 3.38
N ALA A 160 -8.70 27.79 2.47
CA ALA A 160 -7.79 28.92 2.43
C ALA A 160 -8.46 30.17 3.01
N ARG A 161 -7.73 30.90 3.86
CA ARG A 161 -8.13 32.22 4.37
C ARG A 161 -6.99 33.21 4.16
N LEU A 162 -7.32 34.44 3.81
CA LEU A 162 -6.33 35.53 3.78
C LEU A 162 -6.04 35.96 5.22
N LEU A 163 -4.76 35.91 5.59
CA LEU A 163 -4.27 36.48 6.83
C LEU A 163 -3.63 37.82 6.50
N THR A 164 -4.18 38.91 7.01
CA THR A 164 -3.53 40.21 6.95
C THR A 164 -2.36 40.20 7.92
N VAL A 165 -1.14 40.11 7.39
CA VAL A 165 0.07 40.28 8.21
C VAL A 165 0.25 41.79 8.42
N GLN A 166 0.09 42.28 9.64
CA GLN A 166 0.54 43.64 9.98
C GLN A 166 2.07 43.64 10.04
N ALA A 167 2.71 43.86 8.89
CA ALA A 167 4.15 44.06 8.82
C ALA A 167 4.45 45.56 8.99
N THR A 168 4.84 45.97 10.21
CA THR A 168 5.60 47.21 10.41
C THR A 168 7.07 46.96 10.08
N ALA A 169 7.36 46.76 8.80
CA ALA A 169 8.68 46.93 8.18
C ALA A 169 8.57 46.58 6.68
N GLN A 170 9.16 47.41 5.82
CA GLN A 170 9.28 47.13 4.39
C GLN A 170 9.98 45.78 4.18
N VAL A 171 9.27 44.82 3.60
CA VAL A 171 9.86 43.55 3.14
C VAL A 171 9.62 43.44 1.64
N THR A 172 10.70 43.64 0.87
CA THR A 172 10.81 43.21 -0.52
C THR A 172 11.07 41.70 -0.48
N GLY A 173 10.05 40.88 -0.65
CA GLY A 173 10.21 39.42 -0.55
C GLY A 173 8.98 38.63 -0.99
N GLN A 174 9.22 37.45 -1.58
CA GLN A 174 8.20 36.50 -2.02
C GLN A 174 7.28 36.09 -0.85
N VAL A 175 5.98 36.13 -1.10
CA VAL A 175 4.95 35.66 -0.15
C VAL A 175 4.89 34.14 -0.19
N THR A 176 5.51 33.47 0.79
CA THR A 176 5.37 32.02 1.00
C THR A 176 4.09 31.74 1.77
N ALA A 177 3.13 31.06 1.14
CA ALA A 177 1.93 30.56 1.82
C ALA A 177 2.29 29.35 2.69
N GLN A 178 2.10 29.45 4.01
CA GLN A 178 2.14 28.30 4.90
C GLN A 178 0.78 27.59 4.89
N VAL A 179 0.75 26.36 4.38
CA VAL A 179 -0.45 25.50 4.42
C VAL A 179 -0.37 24.64 5.68
N THR A 180 -1.18 24.96 6.68
CA THR A 180 -1.42 24.07 7.83
C THR A 180 -2.54 23.09 7.47
N ALA A 181 -2.18 21.85 7.15
CA ALA A 181 -3.14 20.74 7.07
C ALA A 181 -3.49 20.28 8.50
N GLN A 182 -4.78 20.24 8.83
CA GLN A 182 -5.23 19.59 10.06
C GLN A 182 -5.37 18.09 9.74
N GLU A 183 -4.30 17.33 9.99
CA GLU A 183 -4.19 15.90 9.66
C GLU A 183 -5.11 15.04 10.55
N GLY A 184 -6.11 14.43 9.91
CA GLY A 184 -6.80 13.24 10.41
C GLY A 184 -6.54 12.07 9.46
N GLY A 185 -5.27 11.67 9.31
CA GLY A 185 -4.88 10.56 8.44
C GLY A 185 -3.65 10.87 7.59
N LYS A 186 -2.65 9.99 7.69
CA LYS A 186 -1.34 10.10 7.03
C LYS A 186 -1.50 10.10 5.49
N PRO A 187 -1.04 11.12 4.74
CA PRO A 187 -1.20 11.15 3.29
C PRO A 187 -0.24 10.17 2.61
N ARG A 188 -0.77 9.35 1.68
CA ARG A 188 0.00 8.42 0.84
C ARG A 188 0.21 8.92 -0.61
N SER A 189 -0.08 10.19 -0.89
CA SER A 189 0.14 10.80 -2.22
C SER A 189 0.55 12.28 -2.13
N ARG A 190 1.20 12.77 -3.18
CA ARG A 190 1.80 14.11 -3.28
C ARG A 190 0.71 15.13 -3.60
N VAL A 191 0.36 16.00 -2.66
CA VAL A 191 -0.62 17.08 -2.89
C VAL A 191 0.08 18.21 -3.66
N ILE A 192 -0.30 18.42 -4.93
CA ILE A 192 0.15 19.59 -5.72
C ILE A 192 -0.97 20.61 -5.71
N ILE A 193 -0.72 21.78 -5.11
CA ILE A 193 -1.68 22.90 -5.07
C ILE A 193 -1.19 23.93 -6.08
N SER A 194 -1.94 24.14 -7.16
CA SER A 194 -1.67 25.18 -8.16
C SER A 194 -2.44 26.46 -7.79
N PRO A 195 -1.80 27.52 -7.26
CA PRO A 195 -2.49 28.77 -7.00
C PRO A 195 -2.68 29.55 -8.31
N SER A 196 -3.92 29.97 -8.63
CA SER A 196 -4.13 31.05 -9.61
C SER A 196 -4.23 32.38 -8.87
N PHE A 197 -3.16 33.17 -8.89
CA PHE A 197 -3.21 34.57 -8.45
C PHE A 197 -3.61 35.44 -9.65
N SER A 198 -4.73 36.15 -9.54
CA SER A 198 -5.01 37.34 -10.35
C SER A 198 -4.87 38.54 -9.43
N ILE A 199 -3.79 39.30 -9.59
CA ILE A 199 -3.61 40.57 -8.88
C ILE A 199 -4.49 41.59 -9.60
N HIS A 200 -5.70 41.84 -9.08
CA HIS A 200 -6.42 43.06 -9.43
C HIS A 200 -5.92 44.18 -8.53
N GLY A 201 -4.95 44.94 -9.05
CA GLY A 201 -4.58 46.23 -8.46
C GLY A 201 -5.75 47.18 -8.60
N VAL A 202 -6.42 47.50 -7.48
CA VAL A 202 -7.32 48.64 -7.41
C VAL A 202 -6.46 49.87 -7.20
N TRP A 203 -6.15 50.58 -8.29
CA TRP A 203 -5.73 51.97 -8.23
C TRP A 203 -6.95 52.80 -7.83
N ALA A 204 -6.97 53.33 -6.60
CA ALA A 204 -7.83 54.47 -6.28
C ALA A 204 -7.18 55.72 -6.86
N PRO A 205 -7.85 56.52 -7.70
CA PRO A 205 -7.34 57.84 -8.07
C PRO A 205 -7.71 58.87 -6.99
N ASN A 206 -6.68 59.60 -6.58
CA ASN A 206 -6.64 60.83 -5.77
C ASN A 206 -7.06 60.77 -4.30
#